data_AF-A0A8S9QJ75-F1
#
_entry.id   AF-A0A8S9QJ75-F1
#
_cell.length_a   1.000
_cell.length_b   1.000
_cell.length_c   1.000
_cell.angle_alpha   90.00
_cell.angle_beta   90.00
_cell.angle_gamma   90.00
#
_symmetry.space_group_name_H-M   'P 1'
#
loop_
_entity.id
_entity.type
_entity.pdbx_description
1 polymer ?
#
loop_
_entity_poly.entity_id
_entity_poly.type
_entity_poly.pdbx_seq_one_letter_code
_entity_poly.pdbx_strand_id
1 'polypeptide(L)'
;MSDIKIQGYNIPKNTMIEINTYAIGRDPNCWENPNDFIPERFIDSRVEYKGQHYELLPFGAGRRICPGMATGITIVELGLLNVLYFFDWSLPDGMTIEDIDMEEAGAFVIAKKIPLELIPTSHKW
;
A
#
# COMPACT_ATOMS: atom_id res chain seq x y z
N MET A 1 -4.43 19.47 24.66
CA MET A 1 -4.96 19.62 23.28
C MET A 1 -5.78 20.90 23.25
N SER A 2 -5.66 21.69 22.18
CA SER A 2 -6.34 22.97 21.99
C SER A 2 -7.09 22.96 20.66
N ASP A 3 -8.00 23.91 20.48
CA ASP A 3 -8.58 24.20 19.17
C ASP A 3 -7.46 24.60 18.20
N ILE A 4 -7.60 24.23 16.93
CA ILE A 4 -6.64 24.56 15.87
C ILE A 4 -7.35 25.13 14.65
N LYS A 5 -6.60 25.82 13.78
CA LYS A 5 -7.11 26.32 12.50
C LYS A 5 -6.35 25.68 11.36
N ILE A 6 -7.04 25.02 10.44
CA ILE A 6 -6.47 24.40 9.24
C ILE A 6 -7.14 25.03 8.02
N GLN A 7 -6.36 25.61 7.10
CA GLN A 7 -6.88 26.20 5.85
C GLN A 7 -8.07 27.16 6.06
N GLY A 8 -8.08 27.91 7.16
CA GLY A 8 -9.19 28.83 7.47
C GLY A 8 -10.31 28.24 8.34
N TYR A 9 -10.39 26.92 8.47
CA TYR A 9 -11.42 26.20 9.24
C TYR A 9 -11.00 26.01 10.70
N ASN A 10 -11.92 26.26 11.63
CA ASN A 10 -11.71 25.98 13.05
C ASN A 10 -12.00 24.51 13.33
N ILE A 11 -11.02 23.79 13.89
CA ILE A 11 -11.14 22.41 14.33
C ILE A 11 -11.13 22.41 15.86
N PRO A 12 -12.25 22.07 16.52
CA PRO A 12 -12.32 22.00 17.97
C PRO A 12 -11.31 21.02 18.57
N LYS A 13 -10.91 21.26 19.82
CA LYS A 13 -10.14 20.29 20.60
C LYS A 13 -10.85 18.94 20.62
N ASN A 14 -10.05 17.85 20.60
CA ASN A 14 -10.51 16.47 20.61
C ASN A 14 -11.26 16.00 19.36
N THR A 15 -11.31 16.79 18.27
CA THR A 15 -11.77 16.29 16.97
C THR A 15 -10.83 15.20 16.46
N MET A 16 -11.41 14.08 16.01
CA MET A 16 -10.68 13.02 15.33
C MET A 16 -10.27 13.50 13.93
N ILE A 17 -8.99 13.36 13.60
CA ILE A 17 -8.45 13.69 12.27
C ILE A 17 -7.99 12.39 11.64
N GLU A 18 -8.60 12.04 10.51
CA GLU A 18 -8.21 10.91 9.70
C GLU A 18 -7.55 11.40 8.41
N ILE A 19 -6.37 10.85 8.10
CA ILE A 19 -5.68 11.12 6.85
C ILE A 19 -6.01 9.97 5.90
N ASN A 20 -6.75 10.26 4.84
CA ASN A 20 -7.14 9.24 3.86
C ASN A 20 -5.99 8.93 2.90
N THR A 21 -5.02 8.16 3.38
CA THR A 21 -3.85 7.75 2.60
C THR A 21 -4.22 6.88 1.39
N TYR A 22 -5.33 6.16 1.47
CA TYR A 22 -5.88 5.38 0.35
C TYR A 22 -6.25 6.27 -0.84
N ALA A 23 -6.98 7.36 -0.59
CA ALA A 23 -7.35 8.32 -1.62
C ALA A 23 -6.13 9.07 -2.16
N ILE A 24 -5.19 9.48 -1.30
CA ILE A 24 -3.96 10.17 -1.72
C ILE A 24 -3.13 9.29 -2.67
N GLY A 25 -2.96 8.01 -2.34
CA GLY A 25 -2.21 7.06 -3.18
C GLY A 25 -2.87 6.77 -4.53
N ARG A 26 -4.13 7.19 -4.74
CA ARG A 26 -4.89 7.03 -5.98
C ARG A 26 -5.29 8.36 -6.63
N ASP A 27 -4.77 9.48 -6.15
CA ASP A 27 -5.10 10.80 -6.68
C ASP A 27 -4.41 11.03 -8.05
N PRO A 28 -5.16 11.23 -9.15
CA PRO A 28 -4.58 11.49 -10.47
C PRO A 28 -3.80 12.81 -10.56
N ASN A 29 -3.96 13.73 -9.59
CA ASN A 29 -3.14 14.94 -9.52
C ASN A 29 -1.74 14.67 -8.95
N CYS A 30 -1.57 13.56 -8.21
CA CYS A 30 -0.29 13.15 -7.63
C CYS A 30 0.39 12.06 -8.46
N TRP A 31 -0.40 11.20 -9.11
CA TRP A 31 0.08 9.98 -9.76
C TRP A 31 -0.50 9.83 -11.15
N GLU A 32 0.36 9.62 -12.15
CA GLU A 32 -0.07 9.18 -13.48
C GLU A 32 -0.59 7.74 -13.39
N ASN A 33 -1.71 7.45 -14.07
CA ASN A 33 -2.39 6.14 -14.05
C ASN A 33 -2.46 5.53 -12.64
N PRO A 34 -3.15 6.18 -11.68
CA PRO A 34 -3.08 5.84 -10.26
C PRO A 34 -3.66 4.47 -9.91
N ASN A 35 -4.50 3.91 -10.79
CA ASN A 35 -5.12 2.61 -10.58
C ASN A 35 -4.31 1.45 -11.18
N ASP A 36 -3.25 1.75 -11.93
CA ASP A 36 -2.42 0.75 -12.58
C ASP A 36 -1.22 0.40 -11.69
N PHE A 37 -0.96 -0.91 -11.55
CA PHE A 37 0.23 -1.40 -10.86
C PHE A 37 1.48 -1.21 -11.74
N ILE A 38 2.19 -0.10 -11.52
CA ILE A 38 3.40 0.27 -12.28
C ILE A 38 4.55 0.48 -11.29
N PRO A 39 5.33 -0.56 -10.93
CA PRO A 39 6.48 -0.44 -10.05
C PRO A 39 7.55 0.52 -10.57
N GLU A 40 7.71 0.60 -11.89
CA GLU A 40 8.71 1.41 -12.57
C GLU A 40 8.58 2.90 -12.28
N ARG A 41 7.39 3.37 -11.86
CA ARG A 41 7.17 4.79 -11.47
C ARG A 41 8.06 5.24 -10.31
N PHE A 42 8.63 4.29 -9.56
CA PHE A 42 9.52 4.55 -8.44
C PHE A 42 11.01 4.43 -8.82
N ILE A 43 11.33 3.89 -10.00
CA ILE A 43 12.71 3.85 -10.50
C ILE A 43 13.13 5.30 -10.79
N ASP A 44 14.24 5.74 -10.19
CA ASP A 44 14.75 7.12 -10.26
C ASP A 44 13.81 8.23 -9.72
N SER A 45 12.73 7.85 -9.05
CA SER A 45 11.86 8.81 -8.36
C SER A 45 12.50 9.29 -7.06
N ARG A 46 12.24 10.56 -6.71
CA ARG A 46 12.62 11.10 -5.40
C ARG A 46 11.61 10.77 -4.30
N VAL A 47 10.40 10.32 -4.69
CA VAL A 47 9.32 10.04 -3.75
C VAL A 47 9.67 8.81 -2.91
N GLU A 48 9.61 8.96 -1.59
CA GLU A 48 9.86 7.88 -0.62
C GLU A 48 8.74 7.75 0.41
N TYR A 49 8.61 6.54 0.97
CA TYR A 49 7.58 6.20 1.96
C TYR A 49 7.93 6.59 3.41
N LYS A 50 9.01 7.36 3.64
CA LYS A 50 9.51 7.70 4.99
C LYS A 50 8.84 8.94 5.61
N GLY A 51 7.70 9.36 5.07
CA GLY A 51 6.88 10.44 5.63
C GLY A 51 7.37 11.86 5.34
N GLN A 52 8.25 12.05 4.35
CA GLN A 52 8.64 13.37 3.82
C GLN A 52 7.94 13.71 2.50
N HIS A 53 7.39 12.72 1.81
CA HIS A 53 6.61 12.89 0.58
C HIS A 53 5.16 12.54 0.89
N TYR A 54 4.29 13.55 0.88
CA TYR A 54 2.90 13.39 1.33
C TYR A 54 2.02 12.67 0.31
N GLU A 55 2.52 12.50 -0.92
CA GLU A 55 1.92 11.72 -1.99
C GLU A 55 1.99 10.20 -1.71
N LEU A 56 2.92 9.75 -0.83
CA LEU A 56 3.13 8.35 -0.46
C LEU A 56 3.32 8.18 1.06
N LEU A 57 2.23 7.86 1.77
CA LEU A 57 2.20 7.80 3.25
C LEU A 57 1.80 6.43 3.84
N PRO A 58 2.33 5.28 3.38
CA PRO A 58 1.93 3.97 3.89
C PRO A 58 2.27 3.76 5.37
N PHE A 59 3.23 4.51 5.91
CA PHE A 59 3.64 4.48 7.32
C PHE A 59 3.30 5.76 8.09
N GLY A 60 2.51 6.67 7.49
CA GLY A 60 2.23 7.99 8.03
C GLY A 60 3.45 8.93 7.98
N ALA A 61 3.43 9.98 8.81
CA ALA A 61 4.46 11.00 8.86
C ALA A 61 4.55 11.68 10.24
N GLY A 62 5.59 12.49 10.42
CA GLY A 62 5.75 13.35 11.61
C GLY A 62 5.94 12.59 12.92
N ARG A 63 5.46 13.18 14.03
CA ARG A 63 5.74 12.70 15.40
C ARG A 63 5.17 11.30 15.72
N ARG A 64 4.24 10.81 14.90
CA ARG A 64 3.53 9.53 15.11
C ARG A 64 3.73 8.59 13.92
N ILE A 65 4.77 8.81 13.12
CA ILE A 65 5.15 7.90 12.04
C ILE A 65 5.34 6.48 12.59
N CYS A 66 4.98 5.47 11.81
CA CYS A 66 4.99 4.08 12.25
C CYS A 66 6.38 3.67 12.78
N PRO A 67 6.50 3.30 14.07
CA PRO A 67 7.79 2.89 14.63
C PRO A 67 8.25 1.52 14.08
N GLY A 68 7.34 0.74 13.49
CA GLY A 68 7.61 -0.57 12.91
C GLY A 68 8.02 -0.55 11.44
N MET A 69 8.25 0.63 10.83
CA MET A 69 8.54 0.77 9.39
C MET A 69 9.68 -0.15 8.93
N ALA A 70 10.83 -0.12 9.63
CA ALA A 70 11.99 -0.94 9.26
C ALA A 70 11.68 -2.44 9.30
N THR A 71 10.98 -2.89 10.33
CA THR A 71 10.54 -4.29 10.47
C THR A 71 9.53 -4.66 9.39
N GLY A 72 8.56 -3.79 9.10
CA GLY A 72 7.54 -4.02 8.08
C GLY A 72 8.14 -4.20 6.68
N ILE A 73 9.06 -3.32 6.30
CA ILE A 73 9.77 -3.43 5.02
C ILE A 73 10.57 -4.73 4.96
N THR A 74 11.34 -5.05 6.00
CA THR A 74 12.13 -6.29 6.06
C THR A 74 11.26 -7.53 5.90
N ILE A 75 10.08 -7.57 6.54
CA ILE A 75 9.16 -8.70 6.44
C ILE A 75 8.59 -8.83 5.03
N VAL A 76 8.21 -7.72 4.39
CA VAL A 76 7.67 -7.73 3.02
C VAL A 76 8.75 -8.19 2.03
N GLU A 77 9.95 -7.63 2.10
CA GLU A 77 11.05 -7.97 1.19
C GLU A 77 11.47 -9.44 1.33
N LEU A 78 11.70 -9.92 2.55
CA LEU A 78 12.05 -11.32 2.80
C LEU A 78 10.90 -12.27 2.45
N GLY A 79 9.66 -11.88 2.73
CA GLY A 79 8.47 -12.64 2.36
C GLY A 79 8.39 -12.83 0.85
N LEU A 80 8.49 -11.74 0.09
CA LEU A 80 8.49 -11.75 -1.37
C LEU A 80 9.66 -12.54 -1.95
N LEU A 81 10.87 -12.36 -1.42
CA LEU A 81 12.03 -13.12 -1.85
C LEU A 81 11.80 -14.62 -1.68
N ASN A 82 11.29 -15.07 -0.53
CA ASN A 82 11.08 -16.50 -0.29
C ASN A 82 10.02 -17.10 -1.22
N VAL A 83 8.95 -16.37 -1.55
CA VAL A 83 7.90 -16.89 -2.43
C VAL A 83 8.28 -16.81 -3.91
N LEU A 84 9.07 -15.82 -4.32
CA LEU A 84 9.44 -15.62 -5.74
C LEU A 84 10.76 -16.32 -6.14
N TYR A 85 11.69 -16.52 -5.21
CA TYR A 85 13.00 -17.10 -5.54
C TYR A 85 12.95 -18.61 -5.77
N PHE A 86 12.08 -19.32 -5.04
CA PHE A 86 12.02 -20.79 -5.07
C PHE A 86 10.87 -21.35 -5.91
N PHE A 87 9.88 -20.54 -6.25
CA PHE A 87 8.66 -21.03 -6.89
C PHE A 87 8.24 -20.16 -8.08
N ASP A 88 7.87 -20.86 -9.16
CA ASP A 88 7.00 -20.31 -10.19
C ASP A 88 5.54 -20.50 -9.78
N TRP A 89 4.68 -19.58 -10.19
CA TRP A 89 3.28 -19.52 -9.76
C TRP A 89 2.34 -19.70 -10.94
N SER A 90 1.31 -20.51 -10.74
CA SER A 90 0.24 -20.73 -11.70
C SER A 90 -1.12 -20.65 -11.01
N LEU A 91 -2.17 -20.38 -11.78
CA LEU A 91 -3.54 -20.43 -11.28
C LEU A 91 -4.01 -21.89 -11.18
N PRO A 92 -4.98 -22.18 -10.30
CA PRO A 92 -5.65 -23.48 -10.27
C PRO A 92 -6.21 -23.88 -11.63
N ASP A 93 -6.28 -25.19 -11.89
CA ASP A 93 -6.79 -25.73 -13.16
C ASP A 93 -8.19 -25.19 -13.47
N GLY A 94 -8.35 -24.63 -14.67
CA GLY A 94 -9.60 -24.06 -15.15
C GLY A 94 -9.85 -22.60 -14.75
N MET A 95 -8.93 -21.96 -14.02
CA MET A 95 -8.99 -20.54 -13.68
C MET A 95 -8.16 -19.69 -14.64
N THR A 96 -8.66 -18.50 -14.96
CA THR A 96 -8.01 -17.47 -15.77
C THR A 96 -7.71 -16.22 -14.93
N ILE A 97 -6.95 -15.27 -15.48
CA ILE A 97 -6.59 -14.04 -14.77
C ILE A 97 -7.84 -13.19 -14.51
N GLU A 98 -8.80 -13.22 -15.42
CA GLU A 98 -10.08 -12.51 -15.35
C GLU A 98 -10.96 -13.01 -14.20
N ASP A 99 -10.75 -14.25 -13.73
CA ASP A 99 -11.47 -14.83 -12.60
C ASP A 99 -10.93 -14.36 -11.24
N ILE A 100 -9.78 -13.68 -11.20
CA ILE A 100 -9.19 -13.18 -9.96
C ILE A 100 -9.99 -11.97 -9.47
N ASP A 101 -10.68 -12.14 -8.34
CA ASP A 101 -11.37 -11.05 -7.65
C ASP A 101 -10.35 -10.00 -7.16
N MET A 102 -10.43 -8.78 -7.69
CA MET A 102 -9.59 -7.65 -7.28
C MET A 102 -10.30 -6.71 -6.29
N GLU A 103 -11.49 -7.06 -5.83
CA GLU A 103 -12.21 -6.28 -4.83
C GLU A 103 -11.46 -6.28 -3.48
N GLU A 104 -11.63 -5.18 -2.77
CA GLU A 104 -11.03 -4.96 -1.46
C GLU A 104 -12.12 -4.97 -0.37
N ALA A 105 -11.76 -5.43 0.82
CA ALA A 105 -12.61 -5.38 2.00
C ALA A 105 -11.84 -4.86 3.21
N GLY A 106 -12.52 -4.11 4.08
CA GLY A 106 -11.94 -3.55 5.29
C GLY A 106 -12.29 -2.08 5.50
N ALA A 107 -11.68 -1.47 6.51
CA ALA A 107 -11.81 -0.04 6.80
C ALA A 107 -10.44 0.55 7.18
N PHE A 108 -9.92 0.17 8.36
CA PHE A 108 -8.60 0.60 8.82
C PHE A 108 -7.45 -0.23 8.24
N VAL A 109 -7.68 -1.54 8.08
CA VAL A 109 -6.81 -2.44 7.34
C VAL A 109 -7.63 -2.93 6.16
N ILE A 110 -7.16 -2.62 4.96
CA ILE A 110 -7.79 -3.01 3.70
C ILE A 110 -6.98 -4.19 3.15
N ALA A 111 -7.68 -5.25 2.75
CA ALA A 111 -7.10 -6.44 2.14
C ALA A 111 -7.98 -6.90 0.97
N LYS A 112 -7.50 -7.89 0.19
CA LYS A 112 -8.34 -8.54 -0.82
C LYS A 112 -9.59 -9.12 -0.17
N LYS A 113 -10.74 -8.92 -0.78
CA LYS A 113 -12.02 -9.45 -0.32
C LYS A 113 -12.03 -10.98 -0.40
N ILE A 114 -11.53 -11.54 -1.50
CA ILE A 114 -11.31 -12.97 -1.67
C ILE A 114 -9.79 -13.24 -1.69
N PRO A 115 -9.26 -14.17 -0.88
CA PRO A 115 -7.84 -14.53 -0.91
C PRO A 115 -7.39 -14.99 -2.30
N LEU A 116 -6.15 -14.63 -2.67
CA LEU A 116 -5.54 -15.12 -3.89
C LEU A 116 -5.09 -16.58 -3.70
N GLU A 117 -5.58 -17.47 -4.55
CA GLU A 117 -5.15 -18.87 -4.59
C GLU A 117 -4.20 -19.09 -5.77
N LEU A 118 -3.05 -19.69 -5.49
CA LEU A 118 -2.03 -20.02 -6.50
C LEU A 118 -1.43 -21.39 -6.20
N ILE A 119 -1.00 -22.07 -7.27
CA ILE A 119 -0.27 -23.33 -7.20
C ILE A 119 1.23 -23.03 -7.37
N PRO A 120 2.06 -23.29 -6.35
CA PRO A 120 3.50 -23.17 -6.45
C PRO A 120 4.10 -24.38 -7.19
N THR A 121 5.05 -24.13 -8.08
CA THR A 121 5.90 -25.15 -8.70
C THR A 121 7.36 -24.77 -8.49
N SER A 122 8.24 -25.72 -8.21
CA SER A 122 9.66 -25.40 -7.95
C SER A 122 10.27 -24.69 -9.16
N HIS A 123 10.85 -23.51 -8.91
CA HIS A 123 11.54 -22.73 -9.94
C HIS A 123 12.75 -23.51 -10.47
N LYS A 124 12.91 -23.52 -11.80
CA LYS A 124 13.99 -24.22 -12.49
C LYS A 124 15.02 -23.21 -12.99
N TRP A 125 16.24 -23.33 -12.48
CA TRP A 125 17.41 -22.56 -12.93
C TRP A 125 18.04 -23.15 -14.18
#